data_AF-A0A9W9N6K1-F1
#
_entry.id   AF-A0A9W9N6K1-F1
#
_cell.length_a   1.000
_cell.length_b   1.000
_cell.length_c   1.000
_cell.angle_alpha   90.00
_cell.angle_beta   90.00
_cell.angle_gamma   90.00
#
_symmetry.space_group_name_H-M   'P 1'
#
loop_
_entity.id
_entity.type
_entity.pdbx_description
1 polymer ?
#
loop_
_entity_poly.entity_id
_entity_poly.type
_entity_poly.pdbx_seq_one_letter_code
_entity_poly.pdbx_strand_id
1 'polypeptide(L)' 'MSVEDFALEGSSVRGYGLDSMIGAELRNWLFKTFGLNIPFQELLSTALTFKGLSLLVLGALGVNVA' A
#
# COMPACT_ATOMS: atom_id res chain seq x y z
N MET A 1 -4.72 8.07 -16.86
CA MET A 1 -5.03 6.93 -15.99
C MET A 1 -6.19 7.32 -15.10
N SER A 2 -7.29 6.60 -15.17
CA SER A 2 -8.37 6.67 -14.18
C SER A 2 -8.09 5.71 -13.02
N VAL A 3 -8.93 5.75 -11.98
CA VAL A 3 -8.81 4.82 -10.85
C VAL A 3 -9.09 3.38 -11.30
N GLU A 4 -9.93 3.19 -12.32
CA GLU A 4 -10.24 1.86 -12.85
C GLU A 4 -9.04 1.20 -13.57
N ASP A 5 -8.03 1.98 -13.96
CA ASP A 5 -6.82 1.47 -14.62
C ASP A 5 -5.86 0.76 -13.64
N PHE A 6 -6.08 0.87 -12.33
CA PHE A 6 -5.22 0.24 -11.34
C PHE A 6 -5.61 -1.23 -11.11
N ALA A 7 -4.72 -2.14 -11.50
CA ALA A 7 -4.84 -3.56 -11.17
C ALA A 7 -4.72 -3.78 -9.65
N LEU A 8 -5.80 -4.27 -9.04
CA LEU A 8 -5.85 -4.55 -7.60
C LEU A 8 -4.98 -5.76 -7.20
N GLU A 9 -4.81 -6.71 -8.11
CA GLU A 9 -3.98 -7.90 -7.98
C GLU A 9 -3.02 -8.05 -9.17
N GLY A 10 -2.01 -8.89 -9.05
CA GLY A 10 -1.05 -9.18 -10.14
C GLY A 10 0.01 -8.10 -10.39
N SER A 11 -0.27 -6.83 -10.09
CA SER A 11 0.73 -5.74 -10.10
C SER A 11 1.00 -5.23 -8.69
N SER A 12 2.27 -4.97 -8.39
CA SER A 12 2.64 -4.36 -7.12
C SER A 12 2.39 -2.86 -7.11
N VAL A 13 2.16 -2.29 -5.94
CA VAL A 13 2.08 -0.84 -5.73
C VAL A 13 3.35 -0.15 -6.27
N ARG A 14 4.51 -0.79 -6.10
CA ARG A 14 5.78 -0.29 -6.67
C ARG A 14 5.80 -0.21 -8.20
N GLY A 15 5.09 -1.10 -8.88
CA GLY A 15 4.99 -1.11 -10.35
C GLY A 15 4.38 0.17 -10.92
N TYR A 16 3.66 0.94 -10.11
CA TYR A 16 3.03 2.20 -10.51
C TYR A 16 3.93 3.43 -10.30
N GLY A 17 5.25 3.24 -10.27
CA GLY A 17 6.21 4.34 -10.17
C GLY A 17 6.53 4.78 -8.74
N LEU A 18 6.30 3.93 -7.75
CA LEU A 18 6.71 4.22 -6.37
C LEU A 18 8.23 4.09 -6.25
N ASP A 19 8.91 5.23 -6.26
CA ASP A 19 10.34 5.33 -5.96
C ASP A 19 10.59 5.52 -4.45
N SER A 20 11.86 5.68 -4.08
CA SER A 20 12.26 5.85 -2.68
C SER A 20 11.69 7.11 -2.02
N MET A 21 11.57 8.21 -2.77
CA MET A 21 11.08 9.49 -2.24
C MET A 21 9.56 9.44 -2.04
N ILE A 22 8.83 9.04 -3.10
CA ILE A 22 7.36 8.92 -3.05
C ILE A 22 6.95 7.83 -2.06
N GLY A 23 7.71 6.73 -1.99
CA GLY A 23 7.49 5.66 -1.00
C GLY A 23 7.57 6.16 0.45
N ALA A 24 8.51 7.07 0.74
CA ALA A 24 8.67 7.60 2.09
C ALA A 24 7.48 8.51 2.47
N GLU A 25 7.02 9.34 1.52
CA GLU A 25 5.83 10.16 1.69
C GLU A 25 4.58 9.31 1.87
N LEU A 26 4.40 8.28 1.05
CA LEU A 26 3.28 7.34 1.14
C LEU A 26 3.27 6.61 2.49
N ARG A 27 4.42 6.09 2.95
CA ARG A 27 4.53 5.43 4.26
C ARG A 27 4.11 6.38 5.39
N ASN A 28 4.60 7.61 5.35
CA ASN A 28 4.26 8.62 6.36
C ASN A 28 2.77 8.97 6.33
N TRP A 29 2.18 9.07 5.14
CA TRP A 29 0.76 9.31 4.97
C TRP A 29 -0.09 8.13 5.50
N LEU A 30 0.26 6.89 5.15
CA LEU A 30 -0.42 5.68 5.64
C LEU A 30 -0.43 5.61 7.17
N PHE A 31 0.68 5.95 7.82
CA PHE A 31 0.75 6.00 9.28
C PHE A 31 -0.14 7.12 9.85
N LYS A 32 -0.04 8.35 9.32
CA LYS A 32 -0.82 9.49 9.82
C LYS A 32 -2.33 9.33 9.62
N THR A 33 -2.74 8.71 8.52
CA THR A 33 -4.15 8.59 8.14
C THR A 33 -4.80 7.35 8.73
N PHE A 34 -4.10 6.20 8.76
CA PHE A 34 -4.70 4.92 9.15
C PHE A 34 -4.01 4.24 10.34
N GLY A 35 -2.91 4.79 10.86
CA GLY A 35 -2.10 4.14 11.89
C GLY A 35 -1.29 2.94 11.37
N LEU A 36 -1.23 2.72 10.05
CA LEU A 36 -0.48 1.61 9.47
C LEU A 36 1.02 1.84 9.58
N ASN A 37 1.68 1.13 10.51
CA ASN A 37 3.13 1.14 10.65
C ASN A 37 3.79 0.01 9.83
N ILE A 38 3.71 0.13 8.50
CA ILE A 38 4.32 -0.84 7.57
C ILE A 38 5.84 -0.61 7.43
N PRO A 39 6.67 -1.67 7.38
CA PRO A 39 8.09 -1.56 7.03
C PRO A 39 8.29 -0.98 5.62
N PHE A 40 9.29 -0.11 5.45
CA PHE A 40 9.55 0.55 4.17
C PHE A 40 9.90 -0.43 3.04
N GLN A 41 10.66 -1.49 3.35
CA GLN A 41 11.01 -2.55 2.40
C GLN A 41 9.77 -3.33 1.93
N GLU A 42 8.78 -3.50 2.81
CA GLU A 42 7.53 -4.18 2.48
C GLU A 42 6.65 -3.32 1.58
N LEU A 43 6.55 -2.01 1.87
CA LEU A 43 5.84 -1.06 1.01
C LEU A 43 6.43 -0.98 -0.42
N LEU A 44 7.75 -1.10 -0.54
CA LEU A 44 8.47 -1.11 -1.83
C LEU A 44 8.70 -2.52 -2.40
N SER A 45 8.02 -3.53 -1.86
CA SER A 45 8.12 -4.90 -2.36
C SER A 45 7.45 -5.03 -3.73
N THR A 46 8.03 -5.86 -4.60
CA THR A 46 7.39 -6.26 -5.86
C THR A 46 6.24 -7.26 -5.66
N ALA A 47 6.00 -7.71 -4.43
CA ALA A 47 4.91 -8.60 -4.09
C ALA A 47 3.67 -7.89 -3.51
N LEU A 48 3.81 -6.65 -3.01
CA LEU A 48 2.70 -5.95 -2.37
C LEU A 48 1.75 -5.36 -3.42
N THR A 49 0.57 -5.94 -3.57
CA THR A 49 -0.51 -5.44 -4.46
C THR A 49 -1.36 -4.38 -3.77
N PHE A 50 -2.21 -3.67 -4.52
CA PHE A 50 -3.17 -2.73 -3.92
C PHE A 50 -4.18 -3.42 -3.01
N LYS A 51 -4.62 -4.65 -3.35
CA LYS A 51 -5.46 -5.47 -2.46
C LYS A 51 -4.71 -5.89 -1.19
N GLY A 52 -3.44 -6.27 -1.30
CA GLY A 52 -2.62 -6.58 -0.12
C GLY A 52 -2.49 -5.37 0.81
N LEU A 53 -2.20 -4.20 0.24
CA LEU A 53 -2.10 -2.94 0.99
C LEU A 53 -3.44 -2.56 1.66
N SER A 54 -4.57 -2.74 0.97
CA SER A 54 -5.88 -2.44 1.57
C SER A 54 -6.22 -3.36 2.74
N LEU A 55 -5.87 -4.65 2.66
CA LEU A 55 -6.03 -5.59 3.77
C LEU A 55 -5.17 -5.21 4.98
N LEU A 56 -3.94 -4.76 4.75
CA LEU A 56 -3.07 -4.24 5.83
C LEU A 56 -3.68 -3.00 6.51
N VAL A 57 -4.26 -2.08 5.73
CA VAL A 57 -4.98 -0.91 6.26
C VAL A 57 -6.20 -1.34 7.06
N LEU A 58 -7.01 -2.27 6.55
CA LEU A 58 -8.17 -2.78 7.27
C LEU A 58 -7.77 -3.42 8.61
N GLY A 59 -6.68 -4.19 8.63
CA GLY A 59 -6.09 -4.72 9.86
C GLY A 59 -5.67 -3.63 10.85
N ALA A 60 -5.01 -2.57 10.37
CA ALA A 60 -4.62 -1.41 11.20
C ALA A 60 -5.82 -0.66 11.79
N LEU A 61 -6.97 -0.67 11.08
CA LEU A 61 -8.23 -0.09 11.54
C LEU A 61 -9.05 -1.04 12.43
N GLY A 62 -8.55 -2.25 12.72
CA GLY A 62 -9.26 -3.25 13.52
C GLY A 62 -10.42 -3.93 12.80
N VAL A 63 -10.49 -3.83 11.46
CA VAL A 63 -11.50 -4.50 10.65
C VAL A 63 -10.99 -5.90 10.30
N ASN A 64 -11.65 -6.93 10.84
CA ASN A 64 -11.32 -8.31 10.51
C ASN A 64 -12.01 -8.71 9.19
N VAL A 65 -11.20 -8.96 8.17
CA VAL A 65 -11.65 -9.44 6.86
C VAL A 65 -11.34 -10.93 6.83
N ALA A 66 -12.36 -11.76 7.08
CA ALA A 66 -12.27 -13.22 7.05
C ALA A 66 -12.09 -13.77 5.62
#